data_AF-A0A7G9FM68-F1
#
_entry.id   AF-A0A7G9FM68-F1
#
_cell.length_a   1.000
_cell.length_b   1.000
_cell.length_c   1.000
_cell.angle_alpha   90.00
_cell.angle_beta   90.00
_cell.angle_gamma   90.00
#
_symmetry.space_group_name_H-M   'P 1'
#
loop_
_entity.id
_entity.type
_entity.pdbx_description
1 polymer ?
#
loop_
_entity_poly.entity_id
_entity_poly.type
_entity_poly.pdbx_seq_one_letter_code
_entity_poly.pdbx_strand_id
1 'polypeptide(L)'
;MGMFQKIKAYLNEDDAEYDALIEEQERMREERRKRRNQSRAERNKEKAKRAAEKAVLKERVDPEIRREVKETVSSNRERKTVGDFCEQLVDTKYHMEDMKQEYKLVTDYLVDIQRIEELPVNLAEDIIDTAKEIERLDGNRSKYQQSENLLTTEQYRTMQRLEDDIPDTIKNLNDMEMRDSMLKNDMGYLEGEKEDLKYARVEDTDNAYRIRSVLIVVLVLFLLISITLFAVALLAKKDVTLPAAIEGTIAVICFAVCYIQYANINRRVQENDAKLQRAISLLNKVKAKYVNNTNTLDYIYEKYDVNSGKELMYRWDLYNQMQRDAKKYSQASESYYLACDRLVKQLSDVGVTDPMVWKNQTNALIDRREMVEIKHGLNVRRQKIREKMASCEKIRQNATAALKASIAANPGIESYIRELLATYNLEL
;
A
#
# COMPACT_ATOMS: atom_id res chain seq x y z
N MET A 1 -25.96 -38.48 -42.79
CA MET A 1 -25.59 -37.40 -41.85
C MET A 1 -24.97 -36.27 -42.67
N GLY A 2 -25.76 -35.23 -42.97
CA GLY A 2 -25.44 -34.27 -44.03
C GLY A 2 -24.31 -33.31 -43.67
N MET A 3 -23.59 -32.83 -44.69
CA MET A 3 -22.57 -31.77 -44.64
C MET A 3 -23.02 -30.53 -43.82
N PHE A 4 -24.34 -30.28 -43.73
CA PHE A 4 -24.98 -29.28 -42.86
C PHE A 4 -24.80 -29.50 -41.35
N GLN A 5 -24.68 -30.74 -40.86
CA GLN A 5 -24.39 -31.00 -39.44
C GLN A 5 -22.89 -30.85 -39.10
N LYS A 6 -21.99 -31.12 -40.06
CA LYS A 6 -20.54 -30.89 -39.88
C LYS A 6 -20.16 -29.41 -39.92
N ILE A 7 -20.87 -28.60 -40.71
CA ILE A 7 -20.69 -27.13 -40.75
C ILE A 7 -21.28 -26.47 -39.49
N LYS A 8 -22.35 -27.04 -38.91
CA LYS A 8 -22.91 -26.57 -37.64
C LYS A 8 -22.02 -26.88 -36.42
N ALA A 9 -21.17 -27.90 -36.51
CA ALA A 9 -20.16 -28.22 -35.50
C ALA A 9 -18.96 -27.25 -35.58
N TYR A 10 -18.40 -27.04 -36.77
CA TYR A 10 -17.26 -26.13 -36.98
C TYR A 10 -17.55 -24.64 -36.71
N LEU A 11 -18.81 -24.19 -36.73
CA LEU A 11 -19.20 -22.79 -36.49
C LEU A 11 -19.72 -22.52 -35.06
N ASN A 12 -19.92 -23.57 -34.25
CA ASN A 12 -20.32 -23.44 -32.86
C ASN A 12 -19.24 -23.90 -31.86
N GLU A 13 -18.23 -24.65 -32.31
CA GLU A 13 -17.21 -25.24 -31.41
C GLU A 13 -16.04 -24.28 -31.10
N ASP A 14 -15.68 -23.33 -31.97
CA ASP A 14 -14.53 -22.44 -31.71
C ASP A 14 -14.90 -21.12 -31.00
N ASP A 15 -16.11 -20.57 -31.23
CA ASP A 15 -16.51 -19.31 -30.60
C ASP A 15 -16.74 -19.47 -29.09
N ALA A 16 -17.33 -20.58 -28.67
CA ALA A 16 -17.63 -20.87 -27.26
C ALA A 16 -16.35 -21.10 -26.43
N GLU A 17 -15.31 -21.70 -27.02
CA GLU A 17 -14.03 -21.91 -26.33
C GLU A 17 -13.30 -20.58 -26.09
N TYR A 18 -13.24 -19.70 -27.09
CA TYR A 18 -12.65 -18.37 -26.91
C TYR A 18 -13.49 -17.47 -26.02
N ASP A 19 -14.82 -17.54 -26.09
CA ASP A 19 -15.71 -16.77 -25.20
C ASP A 19 -15.59 -17.25 -23.74
N ALA A 20 -15.58 -18.56 -23.52
CA ALA A 20 -15.34 -19.13 -22.19
C ALA A 20 -13.96 -18.73 -21.66
N LEU A 21 -12.93 -18.73 -22.52
CA LEU A 21 -11.58 -18.34 -22.13
C LEU A 21 -11.49 -16.84 -21.83
N ILE A 22 -12.18 -15.97 -22.58
CA ILE A 22 -12.25 -14.54 -22.28
C ILE A 22 -12.98 -14.30 -20.96
N GLU A 23 -14.14 -14.94 -20.76
CA GLU A 23 -14.91 -14.79 -19.53
C GLU A 23 -14.12 -15.31 -18.32
N GLU A 24 -13.41 -16.43 -18.46
CA GLU A 24 -12.50 -16.96 -17.45
C GLU A 24 -11.35 -16.00 -17.19
N GLN A 25 -10.73 -15.42 -18.22
CA GLN A 25 -9.65 -14.44 -18.07
C GLN A 25 -10.13 -13.15 -17.40
N GLU A 26 -11.30 -12.63 -17.75
CA GLU A 26 -11.86 -11.44 -17.11
C GLU A 26 -12.22 -11.72 -15.65
N ARG A 27 -12.81 -12.87 -15.36
CA ARG A 27 -13.10 -13.32 -13.98
C ARG A 27 -11.82 -13.47 -13.17
N MET A 28 -10.80 -14.12 -13.72
CA MET A 28 -9.49 -14.29 -13.09
C MET A 28 -8.79 -12.95 -12.87
N ARG A 29 -8.88 -12.01 -13.82
CA ARG A 29 -8.32 -10.66 -13.70
C ARG A 29 -9.03 -9.84 -12.62
N GLU A 30 -10.35 -9.93 -12.54
CA GLU A 30 -11.12 -9.33 -11.46
C GLU A 30 -10.78 -9.93 -10.09
N GLU A 31 -10.67 -11.25 -10.00
CA GLU A 31 -10.29 -11.94 -8.77
C GLU A 31 -8.87 -11.56 -8.33
N ARG A 32 -7.90 -11.58 -9.24
CA ARG A 32 -6.52 -11.12 -8.97
C ARG A 32 -6.51 -9.69 -8.48
N ARG A 33 -7.26 -8.80 -9.13
CA ARG A 33 -7.40 -7.40 -8.70
C ARG A 33 -8.05 -7.28 -7.31
N LYS A 34 -9.09 -8.07 -7.01
CA LYS A 34 -9.73 -8.13 -5.68
C LYS A 34 -8.75 -8.65 -4.61
N ARG A 35 -8.02 -9.73 -4.88
CA ARG A 35 -6.99 -10.31 -3.98
C ARG A 35 -5.85 -9.32 -3.72
N ARG A 36 -5.34 -8.64 -4.76
CA ARG A 36 -4.30 -7.59 -4.61
C ARG A 36 -4.80 -6.43 -3.74
N ASN A 37 -6.02 -5.98 -3.96
CA ASN A 37 -6.61 -4.90 -3.15
C ASN A 37 -6.88 -5.32 -1.70
N GLN A 38 -7.31 -6.56 -1.47
CA GLN A 38 -7.48 -7.12 -0.12
C GLN A 38 -6.14 -7.27 0.60
N SER A 39 -5.11 -7.82 -0.06
CA SER A 39 -3.75 -7.92 0.49
C SER A 39 -3.17 -6.56 0.88
N ARG A 40 -3.46 -5.51 0.10
CA ARG A 40 -3.06 -4.13 0.45
C ARG A 40 -3.83 -3.59 1.65
N ALA A 41 -5.13 -3.86 1.75
CA ALA A 41 -5.95 -3.46 2.88
C ALA A 41 -5.55 -4.19 4.18
N GLU A 42 -5.19 -5.47 4.09
CA GLU A 42 -4.67 -6.27 5.21
C GLU A 42 -3.29 -5.79 5.66
N ARG A 43 -2.37 -5.54 4.72
CA ARG A 43 -1.05 -4.94 5.02
C ARG A 43 -1.21 -3.59 5.73
N ASN A 44 -2.16 -2.77 5.33
CA ASN A 44 -2.45 -1.48 5.99
C ASN A 44 -3.10 -1.65 7.36
N LYS A 45 -4.02 -2.61 7.54
CA LYS A 45 -4.61 -2.94 8.85
C LYS A 45 -3.56 -3.48 9.83
N GLU A 46 -2.66 -4.34 9.36
CA GLU A 46 -1.60 -4.92 10.18
C GLU A 46 -0.55 -3.86 10.54
N LYS A 47 -0.22 -2.94 9.62
CA LYS A 47 0.66 -1.80 9.90
C LYS A 47 0.04 -0.83 10.92
N ALA A 48 -1.27 -0.58 10.82
CA ALA A 48 -2.02 0.21 11.81
C ALA A 48 -2.13 -0.51 13.17
N LYS A 49 -2.33 -1.82 13.17
CA LYS A 49 -2.37 -2.65 14.38
C LYS A 49 -1.01 -2.69 15.08
N ARG A 50 0.09 -2.87 14.34
CA ARG A 50 1.46 -2.80 14.89
C ARG A 50 1.81 -1.39 15.37
N ALA A 51 1.34 -0.33 14.71
CA ALA A 51 1.51 1.05 15.19
C ALA A 51 0.72 1.33 16.48
N ALA A 52 -0.50 0.79 16.60
CA ALA A 52 -1.31 0.86 17.81
C ALA A 52 -0.73 0.00 18.94
N GLU A 53 -0.26 -1.22 18.66
CA GLU A 53 0.42 -2.09 19.63
C GLU A 53 1.73 -1.46 20.12
N LYS A 54 2.47 -0.75 19.26
CA LYS A 54 3.68 0.00 19.63
C LYS A 54 3.37 1.25 20.47
N ALA A 55 2.16 1.80 20.39
CA ALA A 55 1.67 2.86 21.27
C ALA A 55 1.18 2.32 22.64
N VAL A 56 0.61 1.10 22.66
CA VAL A 56 0.11 0.42 23.87
C VAL A 56 1.23 -0.22 24.71
N LEU A 57 2.36 -0.60 24.09
CA LEU A 57 3.51 -1.19 24.78
C LEU A 57 4.33 -0.19 25.63
N LYS A 58 3.97 1.11 25.62
CA LYS A 58 4.62 2.15 26.44
C LYS A 58 3.97 2.32 27.82
N GLU A 59 2.94 1.53 28.15
CA GLU A 59 2.07 1.76 29.32
C GLU A 59 1.83 0.50 30.19
N ARG A 60 2.83 -0.37 30.35
CA ARG A 60 2.74 -1.49 31.31
C ARG A 60 4.00 -1.66 32.13
N VAL A 61 3.97 -1.14 33.36
CA VAL A 61 4.79 -1.63 34.48
C VAL A 61 3.83 -2.10 35.57
N ASP A 62 4.12 -3.28 36.09
CA ASP A 62 3.23 -4.17 36.82
C ASP A 62 2.95 -3.73 38.29
N PRO A 63 1.69 -3.49 38.70
CA PRO A 63 1.32 -3.04 40.05
C PRO A 63 1.36 -4.12 41.15
N GLU A 64 1.69 -5.38 40.83
CA GLU A 64 1.59 -6.52 41.75
C GLU A 64 2.87 -6.75 42.59
N ILE A 65 4.06 -6.40 42.07
CA ILE A 65 5.33 -6.36 42.84
C ILE A 65 5.27 -5.31 43.97
N ARG A 66 4.43 -4.29 43.80
CA ARG A 66 4.21 -3.20 44.77
C ARG A 66 3.36 -3.63 45.98
N ARG A 67 2.71 -4.79 45.91
CA ARG A 67 1.67 -5.24 46.86
C ARG A 67 2.15 -6.33 47.80
N GLU A 68 2.99 -7.27 47.36
CA GLU A 68 3.57 -8.33 48.21
C GLU A 68 4.48 -7.81 49.34
N VAL A 69 5.23 -6.73 49.11
CA VAL A 69 6.10 -6.10 50.13
C VAL A 69 5.30 -5.47 51.27
N LYS A 70 4.02 -5.18 51.05
CA LYS A 70 3.18 -4.42 51.98
C LYS A 70 2.38 -5.30 52.94
N GLU A 71 2.13 -6.56 52.59
CA GLU A 71 1.28 -7.47 53.36
C GLU A 71 2.02 -8.35 54.38
N THR A 72 3.34 -8.52 54.25
CA THR A 72 4.12 -9.36 55.19
C THR A 72 4.56 -8.66 56.48
N VAL A 73 4.39 -7.33 56.59
CA VAL A 73 5.03 -6.54 57.67
C VAL A 73 4.07 -5.84 58.62
N SER A 74 2.75 -5.96 58.47
CA SER A 74 1.81 -5.22 59.31
C SER A 74 1.06 -6.09 60.34
N SER A 75 1.77 -6.45 61.41
CA SER A 75 1.14 -6.58 62.74
C SER A 75 2.21 -6.46 63.83
N ASN A 76 2.21 -5.27 64.45
CA ASN A 76 2.97 -4.84 65.63
C ASN A 76 4.38 -4.29 65.34
N ARG A 77 4.60 -3.02 65.74
CA ARG A 77 5.90 -2.29 65.81
C ARG A 77 7.09 -3.10 65.30
N GLU A 78 7.40 -2.97 64.00
CA GLU A 78 8.62 -3.51 63.38
C GLU A 78 9.83 -3.06 64.21
N ARG A 79 10.30 -3.92 65.10
CA ARG A 79 11.65 -3.81 65.63
C ARG A 79 12.55 -4.19 64.48
N LYS A 80 12.91 -3.20 63.66
CA LYS A 80 14.03 -3.26 62.73
C LYS A 80 15.16 -4.04 63.40
N THR A 81 15.58 -5.13 62.79
CA THR A 81 16.67 -5.93 63.31
C THR A 81 17.97 -5.15 63.16
N VAL A 82 19.00 -5.57 63.90
CA VAL A 82 20.35 -5.04 63.73
C VAL A 82 20.81 -5.15 62.25
N GLY A 83 20.40 -6.23 61.56
CA GLY A 83 20.62 -6.40 60.13
C GLY A 83 19.97 -5.31 59.28
N ASP A 84 18.69 -5.01 59.51
CA ASP A 84 17.94 -3.99 58.74
C ASP A 84 18.51 -2.58 58.92
N PHE A 85 19.07 -2.28 60.09
CA PHE A 85 19.75 -1.01 60.33
C PHE A 85 21.12 -0.96 59.65
N CYS A 86 21.85 -2.06 59.61
CA CYS A 86 23.10 -2.15 58.85
C CYS A 86 22.84 -2.05 57.34
N GLU A 87 21.81 -2.73 56.82
CA GLU A 87 21.36 -2.62 55.43
C GLU A 87 20.95 -1.18 55.09
N GLN A 88 20.18 -0.52 55.96
CA GLN A 88 19.86 0.91 55.81
C GLN A 88 21.11 1.80 55.77
N LEU A 89 22.17 1.51 56.54
CA LEU A 89 23.43 2.26 56.47
C LEU A 89 24.16 2.03 55.14
N VAL A 90 24.14 0.81 54.62
CA VAL A 90 24.74 0.45 53.32
C VAL A 90 23.98 1.12 52.17
N ASP A 91 22.66 0.98 52.14
CA ASP A 91 21.81 1.57 51.10
C ASP A 91 21.91 3.10 51.11
N THR A 92 21.86 3.71 52.30
CA THR A 92 21.99 5.18 52.40
C THR A 92 23.36 5.67 51.98
N LYS A 93 24.44 4.90 52.16
CA LYS A 93 25.78 5.26 51.66
C LYS A 93 25.79 5.33 50.13
N TYR A 94 25.38 4.26 49.45
CA TYR A 94 25.40 4.23 47.99
C TYR A 94 24.43 5.25 47.38
N HIS A 95 23.21 5.36 47.92
CA HIS A 95 22.27 6.39 47.48
C HIS A 95 22.80 7.81 47.71
N MET A 96 23.53 8.06 48.80
CA MET A 96 24.16 9.36 49.05
C MET A 96 25.27 9.65 48.05
N GLU A 97 26.08 8.66 47.67
CA GLU A 97 27.12 8.80 46.64
C GLU A 97 26.51 9.10 45.27
N ASP A 98 25.49 8.35 44.85
CA ASP A 98 24.75 8.59 43.60
C ASP A 98 24.13 9.99 43.56
N MET A 99 23.46 10.39 44.65
CA MET A 99 22.88 11.73 44.76
C MET A 99 23.94 12.82 44.72
N LYS A 100 25.13 12.61 45.34
CA LYS A 100 26.24 13.57 45.30
C LYS A 100 26.77 13.75 43.88
N GLN A 101 26.89 12.66 43.13
CA GLN A 101 27.27 12.71 41.72
C GLN A 101 26.22 13.46 40.90
N GLU A 102 24.93 13.12 41.04
CA GLU A 102 23.85 13.81 40.32
C GLU A 102 23.78 15.30 40.68
N TYR A 103 23.93 15.64 41.97
CA TYR A 103 23.96 17.01 42.45
C TYR A 103 25.11 17.80 41.82
N LYS A 104 26.29 17.19 41.72
CA LYS A 104 27.45 17.78 41.07
C LYS A 104 27.14 18.06 39.59
N LEU A 105 26.64 17.07 38.85
CA LEU A 105 26.27 17.24 37.44
C LEU A 105 25.26 18.38 37.22
N VAL A 106 24.21 18.46 38.04
CA VAL A 106 23.21 19.54 37.95
C VAL A 106 23.82 20.90 38.30
N THR A 107 24.77 20.93 39.24
CA THR A 107 25.47 22.15 39.64
C THR A 107 26.41 22.62 38.54
N ASP A 108 27.20 21.72 37.96
CA ASP A 108 28.11 22.01 36.83
C ASP A 108 27.31 22.54 35.65
N TYR A 109 26.13 21.98 35.38
CA TYR A 109 25.26 22.48 34.31
C TYR A 109 24.69 23.90 34.60
N LEU A 110 24.34 24.20 35.85
CA LEU A 110 23.94 25.55 36.24
C LEU A 110 25.10 26.56 36.13
N VAL A 111 26.33 26.11 36.41
CA VAL A 111 27.56 26.91 36.22
C VAL A 111 27.80 27.16 34.74
N ASP A 112 27.60 26.18 33.88
CA ASP A 112 27.70 26.33 32.43
C ASP A 112 26.68 27.35 31.89
N ILE A 113 25.43 27.31 32.36
CA ILE A 113 24.41 28.32 32.03
C ILE A 113 24.89 29.71 32.43
N GLN A 114 25.36 29.88 33.67
CA GLN A 114 25.84 31.16 34.15
C GLN A 114 27.01 31.67 33.32
N ARG A 115 27.95 30.79 32.99
CA ARG A 115 29.12 31.11 32.16
C ARG A 115 28.70 31.61 30.78
N ILE A 116 27.70 30.98 30.16
CA ILE A 116 27.14 31.41 28.87
C ILE A 116 26.43 32.76 28.99
N GLU A 117 25.64 32.98 30.05
CA GLU A 117 24.90 34.24 30.30
C GLU A 117 25.84 35.43 30.57
N GLU A 118 27.04 35.18 31.09
CA GLU A 118 28.04 36.19 31.46
C GLU A 118 29.10 36.45 30.36
N LEU A 119 28.94 35.85 29.18
CA LEU A 119 29.88 36.02 28.07
C LEU A 119 29.96 37.47 27.58
N PRO A 120 31.16 37.92 27.14
CA PRO A 120 31.30 39.15 26.36
C PRO A 120 30.38 39.14 25.13
N VAL A 121 29.78 40.30 24.82
CA VAL A 121 28.78 40.45 23.75
C VAL A 121 29.23 39.85 22.42
N ASN A 122 30.50 40.04 22.04
CA ASN A 122 31.07 39.51 20.80
C ASN A 122 31.12 37.97 20.76
N LEU A 123 31.45 37.31 21.89
CA LEU A 123 31.49 35.84 21.97
C LEU A 123 30.07 35.26 22.07
N ALA A 124 29.20 35.94 22.80
CA ALA A 124 27.79 35.56 22.90
C ALA A 124 27.09 35.63 21.53
N GLU A 125 27.34 36.68 20.75
CA GLU A 125 26.77 36.85 19.41
C GLU A 125 27.23 35.76 18.44
N ASP A 126 28.51 35.39 18.44
CA ASP A 126 29.06 34.31 17.60
C ASP A 126 28.47 32.93 17.92
N ILE A 127 28.24 32.64 19.21
CA ILE A 127 27.55 31.42 19.67
C ILE A 127 26.07 31.45 19.26
N ILE A 128 25.38 32.58 19.46
CA ILE A 128 23.98 32.76 19.08
C ILE A 128 23.80 32.58 17.58
N ASP A 129 24.68 33.15 16.76
CA ASP A 129 24.60 33.04 15.31
C ASP A 129 24.87 31.62 14.82
N THR A 130 25.79 30.91 15.47
CA THR A 130 25.99 29.48 15.23
C THR A 130 24.76 28.66 15.64
N ALA A 131 24.13 28.96 16.78
CA ALA A 131 22.91 28.30 17.21
C ALA A 131 21.74 28.55 16.23
N LYS A 132 21.55 29.80 15.77
CA LYS A 132 20.55 30.13 14.72
C LYS A 132 20.84 29.39 13.43
N GLU A 133 22.11 29.26 13.05
CA GLU A 133 22.49 28.49 11.87
C GLU A 133 22.10 27.02 12.02
N ILE A 134 22.34 26.40 13.19
CA ILE A 134 21.94 25.02 13.48
C ILE A 134 20.42 24.84 13.37
N GLU A 135 19.62 25.71 13.98
CA GLU A 135 18.14 25.65 13.87
C GLU A 135 17.68 25.76 12.41
N ARG A 136 18.29 26.66 11.64
CA ARG A 136 17.99 26.82 10.20
C ARG A 136 18.37 25.55 9.41
N LEU A 137 19.52 24.95 9.69
CA LEU A 137 19.99 23.74 9.03
C LEU A 137 19.13 22.52 9.42
N ASP A 138 18.72 22.43 10.68
CA ASP A 138 17.82 21.39 11.17
C ASP A 138 16.43 21.47 10.52
N GLY A 139 15.87 22.69 10.45
CA GLY A 139 14.63 22.96 9.74
C GLY A 139 14.73 22.67 8.23
N ASN A 140 15.92 22.75 7.63
CA ASN A 140 16.12 22.42 6.22
C ASN A 140 16.29 20.92 5.98
N ARG A 141 17.03 20.19 6.83
CA ARG A 141 17.19 18.73 6.67
C ARG A 141 15.87 18.00 6.95
N SER A 142 15.10 18.44 7.94
CA SER A 142 13.82 17.80 8.32
C SER A 142 12.79 17.81 7.19
N LYS A 143 12.83 18.80 6.29
CA LYS A 143 11.99 18.84 5.07
C LYS A 143 12.24 17.63 4.16
N TYR A 144 13.49 17.20 4.04
CA TYR A 144 13.85 16.04 3.20
C TYR A 144 13.57 14.71 3.92
N GLN A 145 13.62 14.68 5.25
CA GLN A 145 13.32 13.48 6.04
C GLN A 145 11.87 13.00 5.86
N GLN A 146 10.93 13.93 5.63
CA GLN A 146 9.52 13.57 5.38
C GLN A 146 9.35 12.67 4.15
N SER A 147 10.29 12.71 3.20
CA SER A 147 10.25 11.88 1.99
C SER A 147 10.57 10.40 2.25
N GLU A 148 11.20 10.05 3.38
CA GLU A 148 11.63 8.67 3.67
C GLU A 148 10.48 7.65 3.71
N ASN A 149 9.24 8.12 3.89
CA ASN A 149 8.05 7.28 4.04
C ASN A 149 7.08 7.35 2.85
N LEU A 150 7.49 7.90 1.70
CA LEU A 150 6.63 7.98 0.50
C LEU A 150 6.28 6.60 -0.06
N LEU A 151 7.20 5.63 0.05
CA LEU A 151 6.98 4.24 -0.33
C LEU A 151 7.12 3.32 0.87
N THR A 152 6.39 2.20 0.87
CA THR A 152 6.68 1.11 1.80
C THR A 152 8.03 0.48 1.49
N THR A 153 8.66 -0.18 2.47
CA THR A 153 9.94 -0.86 2.30
C THR A 153 9.93 -1.87 1.14
N GLU A 154 8.84 -2.63 1.00
CA GLU A 154 8.67 -3.60 -0.10
C GLU A 154 8.57 -2.91 -1.47
N GLN A 155 7.80 -1.82 -1.56
CA GLN A 155 7.68 -1.03 -2.79
C GLN A 155 9.02 -0.42 -3.18
N TYR A 156 9.73 0.20 -2.22
CA TYR A 156 11.04 0.79 -2.47
C TYR A 156 12.04 -0.26 -2.97
N ARG A 157 12.12 -1.43 -2.30
CA ARG A 157 12.98 -2.54 -2.73
C ARG A 157 12.65 -3.04 -4.13
N THR A 158 11.36 -3.11 -4.47
CA THR A 158 10.93 -3.52 -5.81
C THR A 158 11.37 -2.50 -6.86
N MET A 159 11.21 -1.20 -6.60
CA MET A 159 11.67 -0.14 -7.51
C MET A 159 13.18 -0.16 -7.67
N GLN A 160 13.93 -0.29 -6.57
CA GLN A 160 15.38 -0.36 -6.58
C GLN A 160 15.92 -1.58 -7.34
N ARG A 161 15.30 -2.76 -7.18
CA ARG A 161 15.75 -3.98 -7.85
C ARG A 161 15.54 -3.95 -9.36
N LEU A 162 14.52 -3.24 -9.82
CA LEU A 162 14.09 -3.21 -11.22
C LEU A 162 14.30 -1.82 -11.86
N GLU A 163 15.16 -0.99 -11.27
CA GLU A 163 15.34 0.43 -11.59
C GLU A 163 15.56 0.66 -13.09
N ASP A 164 16.46 -0.13 -13.69
CA ASP A 164 16.84 -0.02 -15.10
C ASP A 164 15.69 -0.35 -16.07
N ASP A 165 14.81 -1.29 -15.69
CA ASP A 165 13.73 -1.79 -16.55
C ASP A 165 12.45 -0.93 -16.47
N ILE A 166 12.27 -0.16 -15.40
CA ILE A 166 11.00 0.52 -15.08
C ILE A 166 10.58 1.53 -16.16
N PRO A 167 11.45 2.43 -16.67
CA PRO A 167 11.04 3.42 -17.68
C PRO A 167 10.46 2.78 -18.95
N ASP A 168 11.14 1.76 -19.47
CA ASP A 168 10.68 1.03 -20.66
C ASP A 168 9.42 0.20 -20.37
N THR A 169 9.34 -0.38 -19.17
CA THR A 169 8.16 -1.13 -18.73
C THR A 169 6.93 -0.23 -18.63
N ILE A 170 7.05 1.01 -18.12
CA ILE A 170 5.94 1.97 -18.06
C ILE A 170 5.43 2.28 -19.47
N LYS A 171 6.34 2.54 -20.41
CA LYS A 171 5.97 2.79 -21.81
C LYS A 171 5.24 1.59 -22.41
N ASN A 172 5.80 0.39 -22.26
CA ASN A 172 5.19 -0.84 -22.77
C ASN A 172 3.81 -1.10 -22.14
N LEU A 173 3.67 -0.91 -20.82
CA LEU A 173 2.38 -1.04 -20.13
C LEU A 173 1.32 -0.10 -20.71
N ASN A 174 1.66 1.18 -20.90
CA ASN A 174 0.71 2.15 -21.47
C ASN A 174 0.28 1.76 -22.90
N ASP A 175 1.24 1.33 -23.74
CA ASP A 175 0.96 0.88 -25.10
C ASP A 175 0.10 -0.40 -25.12
N MET A 176 0.34 -1.31 -24.18
CA MET A 176 -0.44 -2.54 -24.03
C MET A 176 -1.85 -2.29 -23.50
N GLU A 177 -2.02 -1.39 -22.52
CA GLU A 177 -3.32 -0.99 -21.97
C GLU A 177 -4.18 -0.28 -23.03
N MET A 178 -3.56 0.58 -23.84
CA MET A 178 -4.22 1.23 -24.98
C MET A 178 -4.64 0.20 -26.03
N ARG A 179 -3.75 -0.74 -26.38
CA ARG A 179 -4.07 -1.85 -27.30
C ARG A 179 -5.20 -2.73 -26.77
N ASP A 180 -5.22 -3.02 -25.46
CA ASP A 180 -6.29 -3.80 -24.81
C ASP A 180 -7.66 -3.15 -25.06
N SER A 181 -7.74 -1.84 -24.87
CA SER A 181 -8.96 -1.05 -25.08
C SER A 181 -9.39 -1.04 -26.55
N MET A 182 -8.45 -0.93 -27.48
CA MET A 182 -8.72 -1.03 -28.92
C MET A 182 -9.26 -2.41 -29.31
N LEU A 183 -8.62 -3.48 -28.82
CA LEU A 183 -9.04 -4.85 -29.11
C LEU A 183 -10.45 -5.15 -28.59
N LYS A 184 -10.84 -4.60 -27.43
CA LYS A 184 -12.22 -4.70 -26.93
C LYS A 184 -13.23 -4.01 -27.86
N ASN A 185 -12.91 -2.81 -28.33
CA ASN A 185 -13.77 -2.09 -29.26
C ASN A 185 -13.90 -2.83 -30.61
N ASP A 186 -12.79 -3.33 -31.15
CA ASP A 186 -12.77 -4.11 -32.38
C ASP A 186 -13.61 -5.40 -32.25
N MET A 187 -13.49 -6.07 -31.10
CA MET A 187 -14.28 -7.27 -30.79
C MET A 187 -15.79 -6.95 -30.77
N GLY A 188 -16.19 -5.87 -30.09
CA GLY A 188 -17.59 -5.45 -30.06
C GLY A 188 -18.13 -5.05 -31.44
N TYR A 189 -17.31 -4.43 -32.28
CA TYR A 189 -17.70 -4.11 -33.67
C TYR A 189 -17.89 -5.39 -34.51
N LEU A 190 -16.95 -6.34 -34.44
CA LEU A 190 -17.02 -7.60 -35.17
C LEU A 190 -18.15 -8.51 -34.68
N GLU A 191 -18.47 -8.47 -33.38
CA GLU A 191 -19.65 -9.14 -32.83
C GLU A 191 -20.95 -8.53 -33.37
N GLY A 192 -21.04 -7.20 -33.45
CA GLY A 192 -22.16 -6.52 -34.09
C GLY A 192 -22.32 -6.93 -35.56
N GLU A 193 -21.24 -6.85 -36.36
CA GLU A 193 -21.26 -7.25 -37.78
C GLU A 193 -21.66 -8.72 -37.95
N LYS A 194 -21.16 -9.62 -37.09
CA LYS A 194 -21.53 -11.03 -37.08
C LYS A 194 -23.03 -11.23 -36.83
N GLU A 195 -23.61 -10.54 -35.85
CA GLU A 195 -25.04 -10.64 -35.56
C GLU A 195 -25.88 -10.05 -36.70
N ASP A 196 -25.51 -8.90 -37.27
CA ASP A 196 -26.19 -8.33 -38.44
C ASP A 196 -26.20 -9.30 -39.63
N LEU A 197 -25.07 -9.95 -39.90
CA LEU A 197 -24.96 -10.96 -40.96
C LEU A 197 -25.79 -12.22 -40.68
N LYS A 198 -25.92 -12.64 -39.41
CA LYS A 198 -26.81 -13.74 -39.03
C LYS A 198 -28.28 -13.36 -39.26
N TYR A 199 -28.69 -12.15 -38.88
CA TYR A 199 -30.05 -11.67 -39.10
C TYR A 199 -30.37 -11.59 -40.60
N ALA A 200 -29.48 -11.00 -41.41
CA ALA A 200 -29.64 -10.91 -42.86
C ALA A 200 -29.74 -12.30 -43.50
N ARG A 201 -28.96 -13.28 -43.02
CA ARG A 201 -29.04 -14.67 -43.48
C ARG A 201 -30.41 -15.27 -43.20
N VAL A 202 -30.94 -15.12 -41.99
CA VAL A 202 -32.26 -15.64 -41.62
C VAL A 202 -33.35 -15.05 -42.52
N GLU A 203 -33.32 -13.73 -42.71
CA GLU A 203 -34.28 -13.02 -43.58
C GLU A 203 -34.21 -13.50 -45.04
N ASP A 204 -33.01 -13.63 -45.61
CA ASP A 204 -32.84 -14.15 -46.97
C ASP A 204 -33.31 -15.60 -47.09
N THR A 205 -33.08 -16.45 -46.08
CA THR A 205 -33.60 -17.83 -46.09
C THR A 205 -35.12 -17.88 -46.01
N ASP A 206 -35.76 -17.04 -45.19
CA ASP A 206 -37.22 -16.95 -45.12
C ASP A 206 -37.81 -16.45 -46.44
N ASN A 207 -37.17 -15.49 -47.08
CA ASN A 207 -37.54 -15.01 -48.41
C ASN A 207 -37.41 -16.14 -49.45
N ALA A 208 -36.36 -16.97 -49.39
CA ALA A 208 -36.23 -18.13 -50.27
C ALA A 208 -37.38 -19.13 -50.08
N TYR A 209 -37.79 -19.39 -48.83
CA TYR A 209 -38.95 -20.24 -48.53
C TYR A 209 -40.24 -19.65 -49.07
N ARG A 210 -40.46 -18.33 -48.95
CA ARG A 210 -41.65 -17.66 -49.50
C ARG A 210 -41.73 -17.81 -51.01
N ILE A 211 -40.63 -17.58 -51.75
CA ILE A 211 -40.62 -17.74 -53.20
C ILE A 211 -40.86 -19.19 -53.60
N ARG A 212 -40.29 -20.16 -52.86
CA ARG A 212 -40.55 -21.58 -53.10
C ARG A 212 -42.03 -21.93 -52.91
N SER A 213 -42.68 -21.40 -51.89
CA SER A 213 -44.12 -21.58 -51.66
C SER A 213 -44.96 -20.94 -52.78
N VAL A 214 -44.61 -19.73 -53.23
CA VAL A 214 -45.27 -19.06 -54.36
C VAL A 214 -45.13 -19.90 -55.64
N LEU A 215 -43.94 -20.42 -55.92
CA LEU A 215 -43.69 -21.31 -57.06
C LEU A 215 -44.59 -22.56 -57.03
N ILE A 216 -44.74 -23.18 -55.86
CA ILE A 216 -45.63 -24.35 -55.70
C ILE A 216 -47.08 -23.96 -55.97
N VAL A 217 -47.55 -22.83 -55.44
CA VAL A 217 -48.93 -22.36 -55.67
C VAL A 217 -49.17 -22.05 -57.14
N VAL A 218 -48.26 -21.35 -57.81
CA VAL A 218 -48.35 -21.03 -59.25
C VAL A 218 -48.37 -22.31 -60.09
N LEU A 219 -47.53 -23.30 -59.76
CA LEU A 219 -47.52 -24.59 -60.44
C LEU A 219 -48.85 -25.33 -60.28
N VAL A 220 -49.41 -25.38 -59.07
CA VAL A 220 -50.69 -26.05 -58.81
C VAL A 220 -51.83 -25.36 -59.57
N LEU A 221 -51.87 -24.03 -59.58
CA LEU A 221 -52.89 -23.27 -60.33
C LEU A 221 -52.79 -23.52 -61.83
N PHE A 222 -51.57 -23.49 -62.39
CA PHE A 222 -51.32 -23.83 -63.79
C PHE A 222 -51.85 -25.22 -64.13
N LEU A 223 -51.52 -26.24 -63.32
CA LEU A 223 -52.01 -27.60 -63.56
C LEU A 223 -53.55 -27.71 -63.50
N LEU A 224 -54.21 -27.00 -62.57
CA LEU A 224 -55.67 -27.00 -62.47
C LEU A 224 -56.34 -26.35 -63.70
N ILE A 225 -55.80 -25.24 -64.18
CA ILE A 225 -56.32 -24.54 -65.38
C ILE A 225 -56.11 -25.44 -66.61
N SER A 226 -54.90 -25.99 -66.77
CA SER A 226 -54.57 -26.93 -67.84
C SER A 226 -55.49 -28.15 -67.87
N ILE A 227 -55.77 -28.79 -66.72
CA ILE A 227 -56.73 -29.90 -66.62
C ILE A 227 -58.14 -29.45 -67.03
N THR A 228 -58.56 -28.26 -66.63
CA THR A 228 -59.88 -27.72 -66.96
C THR A 228 -60.03 -27.46 -68.46
N LEU A 229 -59.03 -26.82 -69.07
CA LEU A 229 -59.02 -26.59 -70.53
C LEU A 229 -59.01 -27.91 -71.30
N PHE A 230 -58.24 -28.90 -70.82
CA PHE A 230 -58.23 -30.23 -71.40
C PHE A 230 -59.61 -30.91 -71.34
N ALA A 231 -60.31 -30.82 -70.21
CA ALA A 231 -61.68 -31.33 -70.08
C ALA A 231 -62.67 -30.63 -71.01
N VAL A 232 -62.58 -29.30 -71.17
CA VAL A 232 -63.42 -28.54 -72.12
C VAL A 232 -63.16 -28.97 -73.56
N ALA A 233 -61.91 -29.18 -73.93
CA ALA A 233 -61.54 -29.65 -75.27
C ALA A 233 -62.20 -31.00 -75.61
N LEU A 234 -62.18 -31.95 -74.65
CA LEU A 234 -62.74 -33.29 -74.83
C LEU A 234 -64.27 -33.32 -74.77
N LEU A 235 -64.87 -32.67 -73.77
CA LEU A 235 -66.31 -32.79 -73.48
C LEU A 235 -67.15 -31.84 -74.32
N ALA A 236 -66.70 -30.59 -74.50
CA ALA A 236 -67.44 -29.57 -75.23
C ALA A 236 -67.06 -29.48 -76.72
N LYS A 237 -66.03 -30.23 -77.17
CA LYS A 237 -65.48 -30.21 -78.54
C LYS A 237 -65.18 -28.80 -79.05
N LYS A 238 -64.80 -27.88 -78.15
CA LYS A 238 -64.43 -26.50 -78.49
C LYS A 238 -62.92 -26.40 -78.70
N ASP A 239 -62.52 -25.51 -79.59
CA ASP A 239 -61.11 -25.15 -79.76
C ASP A 239 -60.63 -24.36 -78.53
N VAL A 240 -59.63 -24.91 -77.83
CA VAL A 240 -58.99 -24.32 -76.65
C VAL A 240 -57.55 -23.88 -76.93
N THR A 241 -57.11 -23.91 -78.19
CA THR A 241 -55.71 -23.66 -78.58
C THR A 241 -55.25 -22.26 -78.18
N LEU A 242 -56.06 -21.23 -78.43
CA LEU A 242 -55.71 -19.84 -78.08
C LEU A 242 -55.66 -19.62 -76.55
N PRO A 243 -56.67 -20.01 -75.74
CA PRO A 243 -56.59 -19.95 -74.28
C PRO A 243 -55.39 -20.71 -73.69
N ALA A 244 -55.08 -21.92 -74.20
CA ALA A 244 -53.94 -22.71 -73.74
C ALA A 244 -52.60 -22.05 -74.08
N ALA A 245 -52.47 -21.41 -75.24
CA ALA A 245 -51.27 -20.66 -75.62
C ALA A 245 -51.05 -19.42 -74.72
N ILE A 246 -52.12 -18.73 -74.34
CA ILE A 246 -52.06 -17.60 -73.40
C ILE A 246 -51.65 -18.09 -72.01
N GLU A 247 -52.27 -19.15 -71.50
CA GLU A 247 -51.92 -19.76 -70.20
C GLU A 247 -50.43 -20.16 -70.15
N GLY A 248 -49.95 -20.88 -71.18
CA GLY A 248 -48.55 -21.29 -71.28
C GLY A 248 -47.58 -20.12 -71.29
N THR A 249 -47.90 -19.04 -72.02
CA THR A 249 -47.06 -17.83 -72.07
C THR A 249 -46.98 -17.15 -70.70
N ILE A 250 -48.10 -17.00 -70.00
CA ILE A 250 -48.15 -16.44 -68.65
C ILE A 250 -47.36 -17.30 -67.66
N ALA A 251 -47.52 -18.63 -67.73
CA ALA A 251 -46.79 -19.56 -66.88
C ALA A 251 -45.28 -19.43 -67.05
N VAL A 252 -44.79 -19.38 -68.29
CA VAL A 252 -43.35 -19.19 -68.58
C VAL A 252 -42.82 -17.89 -67.97
N ILE A 253 -43.56 -16.79 -68.09
CA ILE A 253 -43.16 -15.50 -67.50
C ILE A 253 -43.13 -15.59 -65.97
N CYS A 254 -44.16 -16.15 -65.33
CA CYS A 254 -44.23 -16.32 -63.89
C CYS A 254 -43.08 -17.19 -63.35
N PHE A 255 -42.81 -18.33 -63.99
CA PHE A 255 -41.70 -19.20 -63.62
C PHE A 255 -40.34 -18.52 -63.81
N ALA A 256 -40.15 -17.79 -64.91
CA ALA A 256 -38.91 -17.05 -65.16
C ALA A 256 -38.65 -15.98 -64.08
N VAL A 257 -39.66 -15.17 -63.73
CA VAL A 257 -39.54 -14.15 -62.68
C VAL A 257 -39.23 -14.78 -61.33
N CYS A 258 -39.95 -15.84 -60.94
CA CYS A 258 -39.73 -16.52 -59.68
C CYS A 258 -38.34 -17.17 -59.62
N TYR A 259 -37.87 -17.76 -60.72
CA TYR A 259 -36.54 -18.35 -60.82
C TYR A 259 -35.44 -17.30 -60.67
N ILE A 260 -35.56 -16.16 -61.35
CA ILE A 260 -34.59 -15.06 -61.24
C ILE A 260 -34.53 -14.54 -59.79
N GLN A 261 -35.68 -14.33 -59.15
CA GLN A 261 -35.70 -13.90 -57.76
C GLN A 261 -35.09 -14.95 -56.81
N TYR A 262 -35.41 -16.23 -57.01
CA TYR A 262 -34.82 -17.32 -56.23
C TYR A 262 -33.30 -17.39 -56.40
N ALA A 263 -32.80 -17.29 -57.64
CA ALA A 263 -31.38 -17.30 -57.95
C ALA A 263 -30.65 -16.11 -57.29
N ASN A 264 -31.25 -14.91 -57.31
CA ASN A 264 -30.72 -13.73 -56.65
C ASN A 264 -30.67 -13.89 -55.13
N ILE A 265 -31.72 -14.42 -54.50
CA ILE A 265 -31.72 -14.70 -53.05
C ILE A 265 -30.62 -15.70 -52.72
N ASN A 266 -30.53 -16.81 -53.47
CA ASN A 266 -29.55 -17.85 -53.21
C ASN A 266 -28.10 -17.32 -53.33
N ARG A 267 -27.84 -16.43 -54.28
CA ARG A 267 -26.55 -15.74 -54.40
C ARG A 267 -26.26 -14.86 -53.18
N ARG A 268 -27.23 -14.07 -52.71
CA ARG A 268 -27.06 -13.24 -51.49
C ARG A 268 -26.79 -14.09 -50.25
N VAL A 269 -27.48 -15.22 -50.11
CA VAL A 269 -27.22 -16.18 -49.01
C VAL A 269 -25.78 -16.66 -49.05
N GLN A 270 -25.25 -17.04 -50.22
CA GLN A 270 -23.85 -17.48 -50.35
C GLN A 270 -22.85 -16.36 -50.03
N GLU A 271 -23.11 -15.14 -50.52
CA GLU A 271 -22.27 -13.97 -50.22
C GLU A 271 -22.29 -13.61 -48.72
N ASN A 272 -23.45 -13.67 -48.08
CA ASN A 272 -23.61 -13.42 -46.64
C ASN A 272 -22.95 -14.53 -45.80
N ASP A 273 -23.04 -15.80 -46.21
CA ASP A 273 -22.35 -16.90 -45.55
C ASP A 273 -20.82 -16.73 -45.59
N ALA A 274 -20.26 -16.30 -46.73
CA ALA A 274 -18.85 -16.01 -46.86
C ALA A 274 -18.40 -14.81 -45.99
N LYS A 275 -19.21 -13.75 -45.93
CA LYS A 275 -18.97 -12.59 -45.05
C LYS A 275 -19.04 -13.01 -43.58
N LEU A 276 -20.01 -13.82 -43.19
CA LEU A 276 -20.19 -14.31 -41.82
C LEU A 276 -18.98 -15.13 -41.38
N GLN A 277 -18.49 -16.05 -42.22
CA GLN A 277 -17.27 -16.82 -41.93
C GLN A 277 -16.04 -15.92 -41.78
N ARG A 278 -15.92 -14.89 -42.62
CA ARG A 278 -14.83 -13.91 -42.50
C ARG A 278 -14.91 -13.11 -41.20
N ALA A 279 -16.10 -12.63 -40.83
CA ALA A 279 -16.32 -11.91 -39.57
C ALA A 279 -15.95 -12.78 -38.36
N ILE A 280 -16.38 -14.05 -38.33
CA ILE A 280 -16.02 -15.02 -37.29
C ILE A 280 -14.50 -15.23 -37.21
N SER A 281 -13.84 -15.44 -38.35
CA SER A 281 -12.37 -15.62 -38.39
C SER A 281 -11.61 -14.40 -37.88
N LEU A 282 -12.04 -13.19 -38.26
CA LEU A 282 -11.46 -11.94 -37.77
C LEU A 282 -11.70 -11.77 -36.28
N LEU A 283 -12.92 -12.05 -35.80
CA LEU A 283 -13.30 -11.99 -34.40
C LEU A 283 -12.38 -12.91 -33.56
N ASN A 284 -12.21 -14.16 -33.97
CA ASN A 284 -11.36 -15.12 -33.24
C ASN A 284 -9.88 -14.69 -33.23
N LYS A 285 -9.40 -14.09 -34.31
CA LYS A 285 -8.06 -13.50 -34.36
C LYS A 285 -7.89 -12.33 -33.38
N VAL A 286 -8.91 -11.47 -33.24
CA VAL A 286 -8.91 -10.36 -32.27
C VAL A 286 -8.99 -10.89 -30.84
N LYS A 287 -9.86 -11.87 -30.57
CA LYS A 287 -9.97 -12.57 -29.27
C LYS A 287 -8.64 -13.17 -28.82
N ALA A 288 -7.95 -13.89 -29.71
CA ALA A 288 -6.63 -14.47 -29.40
C ALA A 288 -5.58 -13.39 -29.06
N LYS A 289 -5.56 -12.27 -29.80
CA LYS A 289 -4.67 -11.14 -29.49
C LYS A 289 -5.00 -10.49 -28.15
N TYR A 290 -6.28 -10.32 -27.84
CA TYR A 290 -6.76 -9.74 -26.59
C TYR A 290 -6.32 -10.60 -25.39
N VAL A 291 -6.56 -11.90 -25.45
CA VAL A 291 -6.14 -12.86 -24.42
C VAL A 291 -4.62 -12.79 -24.19
N ASN A 292 -3.82 -12.80 -25.26
CA ASN A 292 -2.37 -12.73 -25.14
C ASN A 292 -1.88 -11.40 -24.53
N ASN A 293 -2.49 -10.28 -24.96
CA ASN A 293 -2.17 -8.95 -24.43
C ASN A 293 -2.53 -8.85 -22.94
N THR A 294 -3.73 -9.31 -22.56
CA THR A 294 -4.20 -9.34 -21.17
C THR A 294 -3.33 -10.21 -20.28
N ASN A 295 -2.94 -11.41 -20.73
CA ASN A 295 -2.05 -12.30 -19.97
C ASN A 295 -0.69 -11.65 -19.70
N THR A 296 -0.15 -10.94 -20.69
CA THR A 296 1.13 -10.24 -20.56
C THR A 296 1.00 -9.04 -19.62
N LEU A 297 -0.09 -8.28 -19.69
CA LEU A 297 -0.38 -7.20 -18.74
C LEU A 297 -0.44 -7.71 -17.30
N ASP A 298 -1.15 -8.83 -17.09
CA ASP A 298 -1.30 -9.45 -15.77
C ASP A 298 0.04 -9.89 -15.18
N TYR A 299 0.91 -10.49 -16.00
CA TYR A 299 2.26 -10.86 -15.58
C TYR A 299 3.07 -9.64 -15.13
N ILE A 300 3.03 -8.54 -15.90
CA ILE A 300 3.77 -7.32 -15.55
C ILE A 300 3.19 -6.69 -14.27
N TYR A 301 1.87 -6.62 -14.15
CA TYR A 301 1.20 -6.15 -12.94
C TYR A 301 1.62 -6.94 -11.69
N GLU A 302 1.75 -8.25 -11.80
CA GLU A 302 2.24 -9.10 -10.71
C GLU A 302 3.73 -8.85 -10.41
N LYS A 303 4.59 -8.79 -11.45
CA LYS A 303 6.03 -8.54 -11.31
C LYS A 303 6.34 -7.26 -10.51
N TYR A 304 5.55 -6.20 -10.70
CA TYR A 304 5.76 -4.89 -10.06
C TYR A 304 4.78 -4.60 -8.89
N ASP A 305 3.88 -5.52 -8.54
CA ASP A 305 2.78 -5.35 -7.58
C ASP A 305 1.97 -4.05 -7.82
N VAL A 306 1.54 -3.83 -9.06
CA VAL A 306 0.75 -2.67 -9.53
C VAL A 306 -0.51 -3.13 -10.26
N ASN A 307 -1.48 -2.25 -10.48
CA ASN A 307 -2.69 -2.55 -11.25
C ASN A 307 -2.76 -1.80 -12.59
N SER A 308 -1.84 -0.88 -12.87
CA SER A 308 -1.78 -0.14 -14.12
C SER A 308 -0.39 0.47 -14.37
N GLY A 309 -0.10 0.82 -15.62
CA GLY A 309 1.08 1.61 -16.00
C GLY A 309 1.13 2.96 -15.28
N LYS A 310 -0.03 3.61 -15.10
CA LYS A 310 -0.14 4.85 -14.32
C LYS A 310 0.27 4.69 -12.86
N GLU A 311 -0.12 3.58 -12.22
CA GLU A 311 0.28 3.29 -10.85
C GLU A 311 1.79 3.04 -10.75
N LEU A 312 2.38 2.31 -11.70
CA LEU A 312 3.82 2.10 -11.75
C LEU A 312 4.57 3.42 -11.93
N MET A 313 4.10 4.28 -12.85
CA MET A 313 4.67 5.61 -13.07
C MET A 313 4.63 6.47 -11.82
N TYR A 314 3.50 6.50 -11.12
CA TYR A 314 3.38 7.23 -9.86
C TYR A 314 4.39 6.73 -8.80
N ARG A 315 4.54 5.40 -8.64
CA ARG A 315 5.54 4.84 -7.71
C ARG A 315 6.97 5.14 -8.12
N TRP A 316 7.24 5.15 -9.42
CA TRP A 316 8.54 5.50 -9.98
C TRP A 316 8.90 6.96 -9.68
N ASP A 317 7.95 7.88 -9.82
CA ASP A 317 8.14 9.28 -9.48
C ASP A 317 8.43 9.48 -7.99
N LEU A 318 7.69 8.78 -7.11
CA LEU A 318 7.95 8.78 -5.67
C LEU A 318 9.33 8.21 -5.35
N TYR A 319 9.73 7.10 -5.96
CA TYR A 319 11.06 6.52 -5.79
C TYR A 319 12.17 7.51 -6.16
N ASN A 320 12.06 8.14 -7.33
CA ASN A 320 13.01 9.15 -7.78
C ASN A 320 13.03 10.38 -6.85
N GLN A 321 11.88 10.77 -6.30
CA GLN A 321 11.81 11.82 -5.29
C GLN A 321 12.58 11.42 -4.03
N MET A 322 12.35 10.21 -3.50
CA MET A 322 13.08 9.70 -2.33
C MET A 322 14.58 9.69 -2.56
N GLN A 323 15.06 9.26 -3.73
CA GLN A 323 16.49 9.25 -4.05
C GLN A 323 17.08 10.67 -4.08
N ARG A 324 16.38 11.64 -4.69
CA ARG A 324 16.81 13.04 -4.72
C ARG A 324 16.83 13.66 -3.32
N ASP A 325 15.79 13.40 -2.54
CA ASP A 325 15.64 13.97 -1.21
C ASP A 325 16.60 13.32 -0.22
N ALA A 326 16.90 12.02 -0.33
CA ALA A 326 17.95 11.35 0.45
C ALA A 326 19.34 11.96 0.19
N LYS A 327 19.67 12.27 -1.06
CA LYS A 327 20.92 12.97 -1.41
C LYS A 327 20.97 14.36 -0.78
N LYS A 328 19.89 15.14 -0.88
CA LYS A 328 19.81 16.47 -0.27
C LYS A 328 19.85 16.40 1.26
N TYR A 329 19.23 15.38 1.86
CA TYR A 329 19.26 15.12 3.29
C TYR A 329 20.69 14.86 3.77
N SER A 330 21.43 14.00 3.06
CA SER A 330 22.84 13.72 3.37
C SER A 330 23.70 14.99 3.32
N GLN A 331 23.57 15.80 2.25
CA GLN A 331 24.29 17.07 2.10
C GLN A 331 23.91 18.10 3.18
N ALA A 332 22.61 18.23 3.49
CA ALA A 332 22.13 19.12 4.54
C ALA A 332 22.57 18.65 5.95
N SER A 333 22.65 17.34 6.16
CA SER A 333 23.08 16.74 7.43
C SER A 333 24.56 16.97 7.67
N GLU A 334 25.41 16.87 6.65
CA GLU A 334 26.83 17.20 6.75
C GLU A 334 27.04 18.64 7.23
N SER A 335 26.34 19.60 6.60
CA SER A 335 26.40 21.01 7.00
C SER A 335 25.92 21.23 8.44
N TYR A 336 24.85 20.52 8.84
CA TYR A 336 24.35 20.55 10.21
C TYR A 336 25.40 20.05 11.22
N TYR A 337 26.04 18.91 10.95
CA TYR A 337 27.03 18.35 11.88
C TYR A 337 28.26 19.25 12.01
N LEU A 338 28.72 19.86 10.92
CA LEU A 338 29.80 20.85 10.95
C LEU A 338 29.45 22.06 11.83
N ALA A 339 28.22 22.56 11.75
CA ALA A 339 27.76 23.66 12.59
C ALA A 339 27.66 23.23 14.08
N CYS A 340 27.18 22.02 14.36
CA CYS A 340 27.18 21.46 15.72
C CYS A 340 28.59 21.33 16.29
N ASP A 341 29.55 20.82 15.51
CA ASP A 341 30.94 20.69 15.95
C ASP A 341 31.58 22.06 16.22
N ARG A 342 31.24 23.07 15.39
CA ARG A 342 31.66 24.46 15.63
C ARG A 342 31.09 25.01 16.93
N LEU A 343 29.80 24.79 17.21
CA LEU A 343 29.17 25.21 18.47
C LEU A 343 29.84 24.55 19.68
N VAL A 344 30.04 23.23 19.63
CA VAL A 344 30.71 22.48 20.71
C VAL A 344 32.10 23.04 20.97
N LYS A 345 32.84 23.37 19.92
CA LYS A 345 34.16 24.00 20.04
C LYS A 345 34.08 25.38 20.69
N GLN A 346 33.20 26.26 20.22
CA GLN A 346 33.02 27.61 20.78
C GLN A 346 32.68 27.56 22.28
N LEU A 347 31.80 26.64 22.68
CA LEU A 347 31.42 26.45 24.09
C LEU A 347 32.58 25.87 24.92
N SER A 348 33.34 24.93 24.37
CA SER A 348 34.54 24.40 25.02
C SER A 348 35.60 25.49 25.22
N ASP A 349 35.80 26.37 24.24
CA ASP A 349 36.81 27.43 24.28
C ASP A 349 36.49 28.48 25.36
N VAL A 350 35.22 28.67 25.71
CA VAL A 350 34.79 29.57 26.81
C VAL A 350 34.70 28.86 28.17
N GLY A 351 35.05 27.57 28.23
CA GLY A 351 35.14 26.79 29.47
C GLY A 351 33.80 26.23 29.98
N VAL A 352 32.85 25.95 29.08
CA VAL A 352 31.67 25.12 29.38
C VAL A 352 32.12 23.69 29.66
N THR A 353 31.62 23.11 30.74
CA THR A 353 32.01 21.79 31.24
C THR A 353 31.47 20.67 30.35
N ASP A 354 30.21 20.76 29.93
CA ASP A 354 29.58 19.83 28.98
C ASP A 354 29.02 20.56 27.74
N PRO A 355 29.88 20.89 26.76
CA PRO A 355 29.47 21.60 25.55
C PRO A 355 28.57 20.75 24.65
N MET A 356 28.56 19.43 24.79
CA MET A 356 27.85 18.51 23.89
C MET A 356 26.34 18.50 24.13
N VAL A 357 25.88 18.87 25.32
CA VAL A 357 24.46 19.00 25.67
C VAL A 357 23.78 20.12 24.88
N TRP A 358 24.52 21.19 24.58
CA TRP A 358 24.00 22.42 24.01
C TRP A 358 23.62 22.33 22.53
N LYS A 359 24.16 21.35 21.79
CA LYS A 359 23.76 21.09 20.40
C LYS A 359 22.27 20.70 20.25
N ASN A 360 21.67 20.18 21.32
CA ASN A 360 20.27 19.77 21.38
C ASN A 360 19.40 20.84 22.06
N GLN A 361 19.99 21.94 22.50
CA GLN A 361 19.33 23.03 23.24
C GLN A 361 19.72 24.40 22.66
N THR A 362 19.90 24.44 21.36
CA THR A 362 20.22 25.64 20.57
C THR A 362 19.19 26.75 20.78
N ASN A 363 17.90 26.40 20.93
CA ASN A 363 16.86 27.37 21.28
C ASN A 363 17.10 28.10 22.61
N ALA A 364 17.72 27.44 23.60
CA ALA A 364 18.10 28.08 24.87
C ALA A 364 19.22 29.11 24.69
N LEU A 365 20.13 28.88 23.74
CA LEU A 365 21.17 29.83 23.40
C LEU A 365 20.61 31.05 22.67
N ILE A 366 19.55 30.88 21.88
CA ILE A 366 18.93 31.93 21.05
C ILE A 366 17.93 32.77 21.85
N ASP A 367 17.04 32.11 22.60
CA ASP A 367 16.00 32.75 23.41
C ASP A 367 16.30 32.61 24.90
N ARG A 368 16.44 33.75 25.57
CA ARG A 368 16.63 33.82 27.02
C ARG A 368 15.48 33.14 27.79
N ARG A 369 14.26 33.12 27.27
CA ARG A 369 13.11 32.48 27.94
C ARG A 369 13.34 30.98 28.11
N GLU A 370 13.74 30.31 27.04
CA GLU A 370 14.09 28.89 27.02
C GLU A 370 15.25 28.59 28.00
N MET A 371 16.27 29.45 28.03
CA MET A 371 17.37 29.36 29.01
C MET A 371 16.87 29.42 30.46
N VAL A 372 15.97 30.35 30.75
CA VAL A 372 15.37 30.51 32.09
C VAL A 372 14.55 29.29 32.50
N GLU A 373 13.81 28.68 31.57
CA GLU A 373 13.05 27.46 31.84
C GLU A 373 13.96 26.28 32.19
N ILE A 374 15.04 26.06 31.43
CA ILE A 374 16.05 25.03 31.72
C ILE A 374 16.69 25.30 33.09
N LYS A 375 17.10 26.54 33.35
CA LYS A 375 17.68 26.96 34.63
C LYS A 375 16.73 26.74 35.80
N HIS A 376 15.43 27.03 35.63
CA HIS A 376 14.41 26.78 36.65
C HIS A 376 14.26 25.28 36.92
N GLY A 377 14.14 24.46 35.86
CA GLY A 377 14.05 23.01 35.96
C GLY A 377 15.25 22.39 36.69
N LEU A 378 16.46 22.84 36.37
CA LEU A 378 17.69 22.41 37.05
C LEU A 378 17.72 22.83 38.52
N ASN A 379 17.27 24.04 38.85
CA ASN A 379 17.19 24.49 40.24
C ASN A 379 16.20 23.65 41.07
N VAL A 380 15.03 23.35 40.50
CA VAL A 380 14.04 22.46 41.14
C VAL A 380 14.61 21.05 41.32
N ARG A 381 15.29 20.51 40.30
CA ARG A 381 15.96 19.19 40.40
C ARG A 381 17.03 19.20 41.49
N ARG A 382 17.89 20.22 41.51
CA ARG A 382 18.93 20.39 42.55
C ARG A 382 18.34 20.45 43.95
N GLN A 383 17.23 21.16 44.12
CA GLN A 383 16.53 21.25 45.40
C GLN A 383 15.95 19.90 45.84
N LYS A 384 15.30 19.17 44.94
CA LYS A 384 14.80 17.80 45.21
C LYS A 384 15.93 16.85 45.60
N ILE A 385 17.10 16.96 44.96
CA ILE A 385 18.28 16.15 45.33
C ILE A 385 18.74 16.49 46.75
N ARG A 386 18.81 17.78 47.12
CA ARG A 386 19.14 18.21 48.50
C ARG A 386 18.15 17.65 49.53
N GLU A 387 16.85 17.69 49.23
CA GLU A 387 15.81 17.15 50.11
C GLU A 387 15.95 15.64 50.29
N LYS A 388 16.24 14.91 49.21
CA LYS A 388 16.52 13.47 49.26
C LYS A 388 17.79 13.17 50.05
N MET A 389 18.87 13.92 49.86
CA MET A 389 20.10 13.79 50.66
C MET A 389 19.83 14.04 52.15
N ALA A 390 19.07 15.08 52.50
CA ALA A 390 18.70 15.37 53.88
C ALA A 390 17.85 14.23 54.48
N SER A 391 16.96 13.63 53.70
CA SER A 391 16.21 12.44 54.10
C SER A 391 17.11 11.21 54.31
N CYS A 392 18.01 10.92 53.37
CA CYS A 392 19.00 9.84 53.50
C CYS A 392 19.90 10.04 54.73
N GLU A 393 20.34 11.26 54.98
CA GLU A 393 21.14 11.61 56.15
C GLU A 393 20.36 11.39 57.45
N LYS A 394 19.07 11.74 57.49
CA LYS A 394 18.20 11.45 58.63
C LYS A 394 18.00 9.95 58.85
N ILE A 395 17.83 9.16 57.78
CA ILE A 395 17.74 7.70 57.86
C ILE A 395 19.04 7.12 58.41
N ARG A 396 20.18 7.58 57.88
CA ARG A 396 21.52 7.18 58.35
C ARG A 396 21.70 7.47 59.84
N GLN A 397 21.38 8.69 60.29
CA GLN A 397 21.46 9.07 61.71
C GLN A 397 20.57 8.21 62.60
N ASN A 398 19.33 7.93 62.18
CA ASN A 398 18.40 7.07 62.91
C ASN A 398 18.93 5.62 63.01
N ALA A 399 19.48 5.08 61.91
CA ALA A 399 20.06 3.75 61.89
C ALA A 399 21.30 3.65 62.77
N THR A 400 22.21 4.63 62.71
CA THR A 400 23.37 4.72 63.61
C THR A 400 22.95 4.80 65.08
N ALA A 401 21.96 5.65 65.41
CA ALA A 401 21.47 5.78 66.79
C ALA A 401 20.82 4.48 67.30
N ALA A 402 20.05 3.80 66.46
CA ALA A 402 19.42 2.52 66.82
C ALA A 402 20.44 1.39 66.99
N LEU A 403 21.49 1.34 66.17
CA LEU A 403 22.59 0.39 66.33
C LEU A 403 23.38 0.66 67.62
N LYS A 404 23.68 1.93 67.93
CA LYS A 404 24.32 2.32 69.20
C LYS A 404 23.48 1.93 70.41
N ALA A 405 22.16 2.16 70.35
CA ALA A 405 21.23 1.74 71.40
C ALA A 405 21.17 0.20 71.52
N SER A 406 21.25 -0.53 70.41
CA SER A 406 21.27 -1.99 70.39
C SER A 406 22.56 -2.55 71.01
N ILE A 407 23.72 -1.95 70.71
CA ILE A 407 25.01 -2.29 71.34
C ILE A 407 24.96 -2.04 72.85
N ALA A 408 24.42 -0.89 73.28
CA ALA A 408 24.27 -0.57 74.69
C ALA A 408 23.35 -1.56 75.43
N ALA A 409 22.31 -2.07 74.76
CA ALA A 409 21.38 -3.04 75.33
C ALA A 409 21.93 -4.49 75.34
N ASN A 410 22.84 -4.83 74.43
CA ASN A 410 23.48 -6.14 74.37
C ASN A 410 24.93 -6.02 73.83
N PRO A 411 25.94 -5.83 74.69
CA PRO A 411 27.33 -5.62 74.26
C PRO A 411 27.92 -6.76 73.41
N GLY A 412 27.37 -7.98 73.50
CA GLY A 412 27.84 -9.14 72.73
C GLY A 412 27.60 -9.05 71.22
N ILE A 413 26.74 -8.13 70.75
CA ILE A 413 26.46 -7.96 69.32
C ILE A 413 27.38 -6.93 68.64
N GLU A 414 28.22 -6.23 69.39
CA GLU A 414 29.07 -5.15 68.87
C GLU A 414 30.08 -5.65 67.85
N SER A 415 30.74 -6.79 68.13
CA SER A 415 31.70 -7.41 67.21
C SER A 415 31.03 -7.77 65.88
N TYR A 416 29.82 -8.35 65.94
CA TYR A 416 29.03 -8.72 64.78
C TYR A 416 28.62 -7.49 63.93
N ILE A 417 28.18 -6.40 64.57
CA ILE A 417 27.82 -5.15 63.87
C ILE A 417 29.05 -4.54 63.18
N ARG A 418 30.18 -4.48 63.88
CA ARG A 418 31.42 -3.90 63.35
C ARG A 418 31.97 -4.71 62.18
N GLU A 419 31.95 -6.04 62.27
CA GLU A 419 32.39 -6.93 61.19
C GLU A 419 31.50 -6.81 59.94
N LEU A 420 30.18 -6.74 60.15
CA LEU A 420 29.22 -6.60 59.05
C LEU A 420 29.34 -5.24 58.34
N LEU A 421 29.54 -4.14 59.08
CA LEU A 421 29.75 -2.81 58.49
C LEU A 421 31.14 -2.63 57.86
N ALA A 422 32.18 -3.26 58.42
CA ALA A 422 33.52 -3.26 57.86
C ALA A 422 33.55 -3.87 56.45
N THR A 423 32.71 -4.87 56.18
CA THR A 423 32.53 -5.47 54.84
C THR A 423 32.12 -4.43 53.78
N TYR A 424 31.48 -3.33 54.19
CA TYR A 424 31.02 -2.24 53.33
C TYR A 424 31.81 -0.94 53.50
N ASN A 425 32.97 -0.96 54.17
CA ASN A 425 33.76 0.22 54.53
C ASN A 425 32.90 1.29 55.24
N LEU A 426 32.15 0.85 56.26
CA LEU A 426 31.33 1.71 57.12
C LEU A 426 31.81 1.58 58.56
N GLU A 427 31.92 2.71 59.25
CA GLU A 427 32.23 2.79 60.68
C GLU A 427 31.02 3.35 61.45
N LEU A 428 30.86 2.92 62.71
CA LEU A 428 29.69 3.26 63.54
C LEU A 428 29.91 4.44 64.49
#